data_AF-A0A8J4GVM2-F1
#
_entry.id   AF-A0A8J4GVM2-F1
#
_cell.length_a   1.000
_cell.length_b   1.000
_cell.length_c   1.000
_cell.angle_alpha   90.00
_cell.angle_beta   90.00
_cell.angle_gamma   90.00
#
_symmetry.space_group_name_H-M   'P 1'
#
loop_
_entity.id
_entity.type
_entity.pdbx_description
1 polymer ?
#
loop_
_entity_poly.entity_id
_entity_poly.type
_entity_poly.pdbx_seq_one_letter_code
_entity_poly.pdbx_strand_id
1 'polypeptide(L)'
;ACIQRQYAPTVDQQVAQCLISQCEVDPDQHNVLAILEQNMHKLWRIQGAGGHGKSHTLRAFIAKATSMGKRVIVCATTAKASKLLGDGACTVHMAFGFTGPSWIPLTNPNILMYIDLADVIVIDEVSMAKADLLQEVHQRCIDASPNSTEPFAGKFVILGGDKHQLPAVCDRRCNEASCIHQPYRWAMWPHFREIVLQKNYFL
;
A
#
# COMPACT_ATOMS: atom_id res chain seq x y z
N ALA A 1 -7.60 13.10 -13.54
CA ALA A 1 -7.68 11.83 -14.31
C ALA A 1 -7.50 10.59 -13.41
N CYS A 2 -6.39 10.43 -12.67
CA CYS A 2 -6.17 9.22 -11.85
C CYS A 2 -7.07 9.15 -10.61
N ILE A 3 -7.20 10.23 -9.84
CA ILE A 3 -8.11 10.32 -8.69
C ILE A 3 -9.56 10.01 -9.10
N GLN A 4 -10.02 10.55 -10.24
CA GLN A 4 -11.36 10.24 -10.79
C GLN A 4 -11.52 8.78 -11.25
N ARG A 5 -10.44 8.10 -11.65
CA ARG A 5 -10.46 6.66 -12.01
C ARG A 5 -10.40 5.75 -10.78
N GLN A 6 -9.83 6.21 -9.67
CA GLN A 6 -9.83 5.50 -8.38
C GLN A 6 -11.21 5.46 -7.71
N TYR A 7 -12.14 6.32 -8.12
CA TYR A 7 -13.56 6.25 -7.73
C TYR A 7 -14.36 5.19 -8.53
N ALA A 8 -13.79 4.57 -9.57
CA ALA A 8 -14.46 3.54 -10.35
C ALA A 8 -13.99 2.14 -9.88
N PRO A 9 -14.87 1.33 -9.27
CA PRO A 9 -14.52 -0.02 -8.86
C PRO A 9 -14.61 -0.89 -10.10
N THR A 10 -13.51 -1.17 -10.78
CA THR A 10 -13.57 -2.14 -11.88
C THR A 10 -12.31 -2.98 -11.91
N VAL A 11 -12.10 -3.74 -10.83
CA VAL A 11 -11.75 -5.15 -11.08
C VAL A 11 -13.06 -5.80 -11.50
N ASP A 12 -13.10 -6.35 -12.72
CA ASP A 12 -14.23 -7.16 -13.19
C ASP A 12 -14.63 -8.16 -12.08
N GLN A 13 -15.92 -8.22 -11.72
CA GLN A 13 -16.39 -9.07 -10.62
C GLN A 13 -16.00 -10.54 -10.80
N GLN A 14 -15.95 -11.02 -12.05
CA GLN A 14 -15.55 -12.39 -12.35
C GLN A 14 -14.05 -12.60 -12.17
N VAL A 15 -13.23 -11.61 -12.55
CA VAL A 15 -11.78 -11.62 -12.28
C VAL A 15 -11.50 -11.53 -10.78
N ALA A 16 -12.24 -10.67 -10.07
CA ALA A 16 -12.16 -10.54 -8.61
C ALA A 16 -12.46 -11.87 -7.91
N GLN A 17 -13.55 -12.54 -8.27
CA GLN A 17 -13.91 -13.85 -7.71
C GLN A 17 -12.84 -14.91 -8.00
N CYS A 18 -12.30 -14.94 -9.22
CA CYS A 18 -11.23 -15.86 -9.58
C CYS A 18 -9.98 -15.64 -8.72
N LEU A 19 -9.54 -14.39 -8.56
CA LEU A 19 -8.39 -14.04 -7.71
C LEU A 19 -8.61 -14.44 -6.25
N ILE A 20 -9.79 -14.16 -5.71
CA ILE A 20 -10.15 -14.52 -4.33
C ILE A 20 -10.13 -16.05 -4.16
N SER A 21 -10.76 -16.79 -5.06
CA SER A 21 -10.84 -18.26 -4.99
C SER A 21 -9.47 -18.94 -5.05
N GLN A 22 -8.51 -18.38 -5.80
CA GLN A 22 -7.15 -18.92 -5.88
C GLN A 22 -6.40 -18.71 -4.56
N CYS A 23 -6.56 -17.54 -3.94
CA CYS A 23 -5.98 -17.23 -2.64
C CYS A 23 -6.61 -18.03 -1.49
N GLU A 24 -7.87 -18.46 -1.59
CA GLU A 24 -8.51 -19.30 -0.55
C GLU A 24 -7.87 -20.70 -0.42
N VAL A 25 -7.21 -21.18 -1.47
CA VAL A 25 -6.52 -22.48 -1.46
C VAL A 25 -5.11 -22.39 -0.87
N ASP A 26 -4.49 -21.21 -0.93
CA ASP A 26 -3.15 -20.96 -0.37
C ASP A 26 -3.26 -20.40 1.06
N PRO A 27 -2.71 -21.08 2.10
CA PRO A 27 -2.91 -20.67 3.49
C PRO A 27 -2.40 -19.26 3.82
N ASP A 28 -1.24 -18.86 3.28
CA ASP A 28 -0.64 -17.56 3.57
C ASP A 28 -1.45 -16.44 2.93
N GLN A 29 -1.92 -16.67 1.69
CA GLN A 29 -2.76 -15.71 0.97
C GLN A 29 -4.16 -15.63 1.58
N HIS A 30 -4.73 -16.75 2.02
CA HIS A 30 -5.98 -16.79 2.76
C HIS A 30 -5.91 -15.95 4.04
N ASN A 31 -4.80 -16.08 4.80
CA ASN A 31 -4.58 -15.27 5.99
C ASN A 31 -4.59 -13.76 5.67
N VAL A 32 -3.97 -13.34 4.56
CA VAL A 32 -4.03 -11.94 4.10
C VAL A 32 -5.45 -11.51 3.76
N LEU A 33 -6.32 -12.38 3.25
CA LEU A 33 -7.71 -12.01 2.98
C LEU A 33 -8.57 -11.96 4.26
N ALA A 34 -8.24 -12.75 5.27
CA ALA A 34 -8.98 -12.83 6.52
C ALA A 34 -8.80 -11.60 7.43
N ILE A 35 -7.65 -10.90 7.33
CA ILE A 35 -7.39 -9.71 8.18
C ILE A 35 -8.40 -8.58 7.99
N LEU A 36 -9.02 -8.45 6.81
CA LEU A 36 -10.07 -7.45 6.56
C LEU A 36 -11.34 -7.71 7.37
N GLU A 37 -11.68 -8.98 7.57
CA GLU A 37 -12.90 -9.40 8.27
C GLU A 37 -12.74 -9.28 9.78
N GLN A 38 -11.56 -9.63 10.28
CA GLN A 38 -11.28 -9.59 11.72
C GLN A 38 -11.26 -8.17 12.28
N ASN A 39 -10.80 -7.18 11.49
CA ASN A 39 -10.76 -5.76 11.82
C ASN A 39 -10.16 -5.40 13.21
N MET A 40 -9.40 -6.30 13.83
CA MET A 40 -8.77 -6.10 15.14
C MET A 40 -7.48 -5.26 15.04
N HIS A 41 -6.79 -5.34 13.90
CA HIS A 41 -5.56 -4.64 13.62
C HIS A 41 -5.61 -4.09 12.21
N LYS A 42 -5.16 -2.84 12.02
CA LYS A 42 -5.33 -2.12 10.75
C LYS A 42 -4.04 -1.94 9.97
N LEU A 43 -2.88 -2.10 10.60
CA LEU A 43 -1.58 -1.86 9.97
C LEU A 43 -0.88 -3.20 9.67
N TRP A 44 -0.73 -3.55 8.40
CA TRP A 44 -0.15 -4.82 7.99
C TRP A 44 0.96 -4.65 6.96
N ARG A 45 1.97 -5.50 7.06
CA ARG A 45 3.03 -5.62 6.07
C ARG A 45 3.06 -7.04 5.53
N ILE A 46 3.05 -7.17 4.21
CA ILE A 46 3.10 -8.44 3.49
C ILE A 46 4.48 -8.55 2.86
N GLN A 47 5.18 -9.58 3.26
CA GLN A 47 6.49 -9.91 2.74
C GLN A 47 6.47 -11.17 1.90
N GLY A 48 7.34 -11.24 0.90
CA GLY A 48 7.62 -12.43 0.11
C GLY A 48 8.76 -12.14 -0.85
N ALA A 49 9.57 -13.13 -1.20
CA ALA A 49 10.57 -12.90 -2.24
C ALA A 49 9.91 -12.79 -3.63
N GLY A 50 10.68 -12.40 -4.65
CA GLY A 50 10.26 -12.55 -6.04
C GLY A 50 9.67 -13.95 -6.29
N GLY A 51 8.52 -14.03 -6.95
CA GLY A 51 7.84 -15.30 -7.22
C GLY A 51 6.89 -15.82 -6.15
N HIS A 52 6.77 -15.16 -5.00
CA HIS A 52 5.90 -15.61 -3.91
C HIS A 52 4.44 -15.11 -4.02
N GLY A 53 4.02 -14.69 -5.22
CA GLY A 53 2.64 -14.27 -5.46
C GLY A 53 2.21 -12.96 -4.82
N LYS A 54 3.11 -12.14 -4.26
CA LYS A 54 2.76 -10.93 -3.49
C LYS A 54 1.78 -9.98 -4.18
N SER A 55 2.08 -9.53 -5.40
CA SER A 55 1.18 -8.65 -6.16
C SER A 55 -0.12 -9.36 -6.55
N HIS A 56 -0.10 -10.69 -6.71
CA HIS A 56 -1.33 -11.48 -6.88
C HIS A 56 -2.19 -11.43 -5.61
N THR A 57 -1.59 -11.66 -4.44
CA THR A 57 -2.26 -11.58 -3.13
C THR A 57 -2.82 -10.19 -2.88
N LEU A 58 -2.06 -9.13 -3.18
CA LEU A 58 -2.54 -7.74 -3.04
C LEU A 58 -3.74 -7.46 -3.95
N ARG A 59 -3.75 -7.97 -5.19
CA ARG A 59 -4.92 -7.83 -6.07
C ARG A 59 -6.15 -8.54 -5.53
N ALA A 60 -6.00 -9.76 -5.02
CA ALA A 60 -7.11 -10.49 -4.39
C ALA A 60 -7.63 -9.74 -3.15
N PHE A 61 -6.72 -9.16 -2.36
CA PHE A 61 -7.07 -8.32 -1.22
C PHE A 61 -7.86 -7.07 -1.62
N ILE A 62 -7.39 -6.34 -2.65
CA ILE A 62 -8.08 -5.16 -3.19
C ILE A 62 -9.47 -5.54 -3.69
N ALA A 63 -9.59 -6.66 -4.42
CA ALA A 63 -10.84 -7.18 -4.92
C ALA A 63 -11.82 -7.50 -3.78
N LYS A 64 -11.35 -8.15 -2.72
CA LYS A 64 -12.15 -8.45 -1.53
C LYS A 64 -12.59 -7.18 -0.78
N ALA A 65 -11.68 -6.24 -0.54
CA ALA A 65 -12.02 -4.97 0.09
C ALA A 65 -13.08 -4.20 -0.71
N THR A 66 -12.93 -4.17 -2.04
CA THR A 66 -13.88 -3.51 -2.95
C THR A 66 -15.24 -4.23 -2.96
N SER A 67 -15.28 -5.57 -2.96
CA SER A 67 -16.54 -6.32 -2.89
C SER A 67 -17.28 -6.12 -1.56
N MET A 68 -16.56 -5.80 -0.50
CA MET A 68 -17.11 -5.37 0.80
C MET A 68 -17.53 -3.88 0.82
N GLY A 69 -17.49 -3.17 -0.31
CA GLY A 69 -17.88 -1.78 -0.43
C GLY A 69 -16.88 -0.77 0.14
N LYS A 70 -15.63 -1.19 0.42
CA LYS A 70 -14.58 -0.30 0.91
C LYS A 70 -13.99 0.54 -0.22
N ARG A 71 -13.66 1.80 0.07
CA ARG A 71 -12.91 2.69 -0.81
C ARG A 71 -11.42 2.45 -0.61
N VAL A 72 -10.74 2.00 -1.66
CA VAL A 72 -9.34 1.56 -1.59
C VAL A 72 -8.45 2.50 -2.39
N ILE A 73 -7.46 3.11 -1.73
CA ILE A 73 -6.34 3.74 -2.42
C ILE A 73 -5.35 2.64 -2.78
N VAL A 74 -5.07 2.46 -4.06
CA VAL A 74 -4.11 1.49 -4.55
C VAL A 74 -2.92 2.21 -5.18
N CYS A 75 -1.73 2.02 -4.63
CA CYS A 75 -0.53 2.63 -5.18
C CYS A 75 0.72 1.78 -5.00
N ALA A 76 1.79 2.18 -5.68
CA ALA A 76 3.12 1.60 -5.54
C ALA A 76 4.21 2.66 -5.62
N THR A 77 5.44 2.33 -5.21
CA THR A 77 6.58 3.27 -5.28
C THR A 77 6.99 3.61 -6.72
N THR A 78 6.76 2.69 -7.67
CA THR A 78 7.08 2.89 -9.09
C THR A 78 5.85 2.75 -9.99
N ALA A 79 5.89 3.43 -11.14
CA ALA A 79 4.80 3.35 -12.12
C ALA A 79 4.64 1.92 -12.67
N LYS A 80 5.75 1.19 -12.88
CA LYS A 80 5.72 -0.19 -13.37
C LYS A 80 5.04 -1.12 -12.36
N ALA A 81 5.38 -1.01 -11.08
CA ALA A 81 4.76 -1.80 -10.02
C ALA A 81 3.26 -1.48 -9.88
N SER A 82 2.88 -0.20 -9.96
CA SER A 82 1.47 0.17 -9.83
C SER A 82 0.57 -0.51 -10.86
N LYS A 83 1.04 -0.68 -12.11
CA LYS A 83 0.29 -1.37 -13.16
C LYS A 83 0.01 -2.85 -12.85
N LEU A 84 0.81 -3.47 -12.00
CA LEU A 84 0.61 -4.87 -11.60
C LEU A 84 -0.52 -5.03 -10.57
N LEU A 85 -0.95 -3.94 -9.93
CA LEU A 85 -2.02 -3.97 -8.92
C LEU A 85 -3.41 -3.80 -9.51
N GLY A 86 -3.51 -3.49 -10.81
CA GLY A 86 -4.78 -3.35 -11.53
C GLY A 86 -5.10 -1.91 -11.94
N ASP A 87 -6.27 -1.74 -12.52
CA ASP A 87 -6.72 -0.45 -13.03
C ASP A 87 -6.99 0.55 -11.90
N GLY A 88 -6.66 1.82 -12.15
CA GLY A 88 -6.77 2.88 -11.13
C GLY A 88 -5.59 2.93 -10.15
N ALA A 89 -4.73 1.91 -10.10
CA ALA A 89 -3.49 2.00 -9.34
C ALA A 89 -2.52 3.02 -9.96
N CYS A 90 -1.82 3.77 -9.10
CA CYS A 90 -0.84 4.75 -9.54
C CYS A 90 0.38 4.80 -8.62
N THR A 91 1.28 5.75 -8.85
CA THR A 91 2.40 5.96 -7.92
C THR A 91 1.90 6.58 -6.62
N VAL A 92 2.59 6.31 -5.51
CA VAL A 92 2.34 6.97 -4.20
C VAL A 92 2.32 8.49 -4.37
N HIS A 93 3.27 9.03 -5.13
CA HIS A 93 3.35 10.46 -5.44
C HIS A 93 2.08 11.02 -6.08
N MET A 94 1.49 10.29 -7.03
CA MET A 94 0.27 10.70 -7.69
C MET A 94 -0.96 10.55 -6.78
N ALA A 95 -1.04 9.44 -6.03
CA ALA A 95 -2.18 9.15 -5.15
C ALA A 95 -2.32 10.19 -4.03
N PHE A 96 -1.20 10.61 -3.45
CA PHE A 96 -1.19 11.52 -2.30
C PHE A 96 -0.85 12.97 -2.68
N GLY A 97 -0.66 13.28 -3.96
CA GLY A 97 -0.36 14.64 -4.42
C GLY A 97 0.97 15.17 -3.90
N PHE A 98 2.03 14.36 -3.96
CA PHE A 98 3.38 14.80 -3.67
C PHE A 98 3.97 15.46 -4.92
N THR A 99 4.19 16.78 -4.87
CA THR A 99 4.76 17.59 -5.95
C THR A 99 6.00 18.33 -5.47
N GLY A 100 7.07 18.33 -6.27
CA GLY A 100 8.29 19.10 -5.98
C GLY A 100 9.24 18.47 -4.95
N PRO A 101 10.37 19.14 -4.63
CA PRO A 101 11.32 18.69 -3.62
C PRO A 101 10.77 18.97 -2.22
N SER A 102 9.96 18.04 -1.73
CA SER A 102 9.65 17.80 -0.32
C SER A 102 8.73 18.79 0.42
N TRP A 103 7.92 18.23 1.34
CA TRP A 103 7.24 18.84 2.51
C TRP A 103 6.41 20.11 2.30
N ILE A 104 5.57 20.16 1.27
CA ILE A 104 4.54 21.21 1.15
C ILE A 104 3.23 20.66 1.74
N PRO A 105 2.57 21.39 2.67
CA PRO A 105 1.24 21.03 3.14
C PRO A 105 0.28 20.84 1.96
N LEU A 106 -0.51 19.77 1.97
CA LEU A 106 -1.46 19.53 0.89
C LEU A 106 -2.59 20.56 0.96
N THR A 107 -2.60 21.51 0.05
CA THR A 107 -3.67 22.52 -0.03
C THR A 107 -4.77 22.12 -1.00
N ASN A 108 -4.61 21.02 -1.76
CA ASN A 108 -5.60 20.59 -2.73
C ASN A 108 -6.77 19.88 -2.03
N PRO A 109 -7.97 20.50 -1.98
CA PRO A 109 -9.10 19.95 -1.22
C PRO A 109 -9.63 18.64 -1.82
N ASN A 110 -9.48 18.44 -3.13
CA ASN A 110 -9.94 17.20 -3.77
C ASN A 110 -9.10 16.00 -3.36
N ILE A 111 -7.79 16.19 -3.16
CA ILE A 111 -6.89 15.12 -2.71
C ILE A 111 -7.12 14.85 -1.22
N LEU A 112 -7.29 15.89 -0.40
CA LEU A 112 -7.64 15.74 1.01
C LEU A 112 -8.95 14.96 1.17
N MET A 113 -10.01 15.35 0.47
CA MET A 113 -11.29 14.63 0.49
C MET A 113 -11.14 13.19 0.00
N TYR A 114 -10.36 12.96 -1.07
CA TYR A 114 -10.08 11.60 -1.56
C TYR A 114 -9.40 10.72 -0.49
N ILE A 115 -8.42 11.27 0.22
CA ILE A 115 -7.73 10.56 1.31
C ILE A 115 -8.68 10.35 2.48
N ASP A 116 -9.42 11.38 2.91
CA ASP A 116 -10.36 11.31 4.03
C ASP A 116 -11.41 10.21 3.82
N LEU A 117 -11.99 10.16 2.61
CA LEU A 117 -12.97 9.14 2.23
C LEU A 117 -12.38 7.73 2.10
N ALA A 118 -11.06 7.53 1.98
CA ALA A 118 -10.52 6.18 1.85
C ALA A 118 -10.63 5.37 3.15
N ASP A 119 -11.08 4.12 3.02
CA ASP A 119 -11.17 3.16 4.12
C ASP A 119 -9.89 2.30 4.21
N VAL A 120 -9.27 2.03 3.04
CA VAL A 120 -8.12 1.15 2.88
C VAL A 120 -7.04 1.82 2.03
N ILE A 121 -5.77 1.64 2.38
CA ILE A 121 -4.60 2.07 1.62
C ILE A 121 -3.71 0.85 1.37
N VAL A 122 -3.42 0.57 0.10
CA VAL A 122 -2.48 -0.49 -0.31
C VAL A 122 -1.30 0.16 -1.02
N ILE A 123 -0.10 -0.07 -0.50
CA ILE A 123 1.17 0.43 -1.06
C ILE A 123 2.08 -0.76 -1.36
N ASP A 124 2.37 -1.03 -2.63
CA ASP A 124 3.33 -2.06 -3.05
C ASP A 124 4.75 -1.50 -3.29
N GLU A 125 5.73 -2.39 -3.28
CA GLU A 125 7.17 -2.11 -3.42
C GLU A 125 7.72 -1.12 -2.38
N VAL A 126 7.29 -1.24 -1.12
CA VAL A 126 7.75 -0.35 -0.04
C VAL A 126 9.23 -0.50 0.29
N SER A 127 9.87 -1.62 -0.06
CA SER A 127 11.32 -1.83 0.07
C SER A 127 12.14 -0.77 -0.69
N MET A 128 11.58 -0.24 -1.78
CA MET A 128 12.19 0.83 -2.57
C MET A 128 11.80 2.24 -2.08
N ALA A 129 10.92 2.37 -1.08
CA ALA A 129 10.52 3.65 -0.51
C ALA A 129 11.55 4.15 0.51
N LYS A 130 11.64 5.48 0.65
CA LYS A 130 12.27 6.08 1.84
C LYS A 130 11.27 6.10 3.00
N ALA A 131 11.75 5.95 4.23
CA ALA A 131 10.96 6.10 5.44
C ALA A 131 10.17 7.43 5.45
N ASP A 132 10.82 8.51 5.01
CA ASP A 132 10.23 9.85 4.88
C ASP A 132 8.96 9.84 4.00
N LEU A 133 8.95 9.09 2.90
CA LEU A 133 7.77 8.99 2.03
C LEU A 133 6.59 8.34 2.76
N LEU A 134 6.84 7.32 3.57
CA LEU A 134 5.79 6.64 4.35
C LEU A 134 5.29 7.52 5.49
N GLN A 135 6.19 8.26 6.14
CA GLN A 135 5.84 9.28 7.13
C GLN A 135 4.95 10.37 6.51
N GLU A 136 5.24 10.79 5.29
CA GLU A 136 4.44 11.77 4.57
C GLU A 136 3.06 11.23 4.20
N VAL A 137 2.95 9.98 3.77
CA VAL A 137 1.64 9.35 3.56
C VAL A 137 0.83 9.34 4.85
N HIS A 138 1.46 8.99 5.97
CA HIS A 138 0.83 9.06 7.28
C HIS A 138 0.34 10.48 7.59
N GLN A 139 1.20 11.49 7.43
CA GLN A 139 0.85 12.88 7.71
C GLN A 139 -0.31 13.37 6.84
N ARG A 140 -0.33 13.02 5.54
CA ARG A 140 -1.44 13.35 4.64
C ARG A 140 -2.78 12.74 5.07
N CYS A 141 -2.76 11.57 5.72
CA CYS A 141 -3.98 10.99 6.29
C CYS A 141 -4.47 11.79 7.51
N ILE A 142 -3.56 12.26 8.36
CA ILE A 142 -3.89 13.12 9.50
C ILE A 142 -4.41 14.49 9.02
N ASP A 143 -3.75 15.09 8.03
CA ASP A 143 -4.17 16.37 7.46
C ASP A 143 -5.58 16.29 6.83
N ALA A 144 -5.90 15.16 6.20
CA ALA A 144 -7.21 14.90 5.61
C ALA A 144 -8.31 14.69 6.67
N SER A 145 -7.94 14.16 7.85
CA SER A 145 -8.86 13.82 8.93
C SER A 145 -8.37 14.38 10.28
N PRO A 146 -8.35 15.72 10.46
CA PRO A 146 -7.62 16.39 11.56
C PRO A 146 -8.12 16.07 12.97
N ASN A 147 -9.32 15.51 13.09
CA ASN A 147 -9.89 15.09 14.38
C ASN A 147 -9.46 13.67 14.80
N SER A 148 -8.76 12.94 13.94
CA SER A 148 -8.33 11.57 14.23
C SER A 148 -6.96 11.56 14.93
N THR A 149 -6.88 10.83 16.03
CA THR A 149 -5.61 10.58 16.75
C THR A 149 -4.99 9.23 16.41
N GLU A 150 -5.68 8.42 15.60
CA GLU A 150 -5.25 7.09 15.22
C GLU A 150 -4.17 7.16 14.11
N PRO A 151 -3.20 6.23 14.09
CA PRO A 151 -2.26 6.08 12.99
C PRO A 151 -2.97 6.05 11.63
N PHE A 152 -2.47 6.82 10.67
CA PHE A 152 -3.08 6.97 9.33
C PHE A 152 -4.55 7.40 9.39
N ALA A 153 -4.93 8.18 10.41
CA ALA A 153 -6.29 8.56 10.70
C ALA A 153 -7.26 7.36 10.86
N GLY A 154 -6.75 6.19 11.27
CA GLY A 154 -7.57 4.99 11.53
C GLY A 154 -7.92 4.18 10.28
N LYS A 155 -7.26 4.45 9.14
CA LYS A 155 -7.42 3.70 7.89
C LYS A 155 -6.76 2.32 7.97
N PHE A 156 -7.26 1.36 7.21
CA PHE A 156 -6.61 0.06 7.06
C PHE A 156 -5.45 0.19 6.08
N VAL A 157 -4.22 -0.14 6.47
CA VAL A 157 -3.03 0.05 5.65
C VAL A 157 -2.31 -1.26 5.42
N ILE A 158 -2.05 -1.59 4.15
CA ILE A 158 -1.20 -2.71 3.74
C ILE A 158 0.03 -2.20 3.01
N LEU A 159 1.19 -2.63 3.50
CA LEU A 159 2.49 -2.41 2.88
C LEU A 159 2.98 -3.72 2.25
N GLY A 160 3.07 -3.78 0.93
CA GLY A 160 3.70 -4.87 0.19
C GLY A 160 5.16 -4.59 -0.08
N GLY A 161 6.05 -5.53 0.20
CA GLY A 161 7.47 -5.38 -0.14
C GLY A 161 8.28 -6.66 -0.01
N ASP A 162 9.54 -6.57 -0.41
CA ASP A 162 10.53 -7.64 -0.29
C ASP A 162 11.81 -7.08 0.33
N LYS A 163 12.18 -7.55 1.53
CA LYS A 163 13.42 -7.11 2.21
C LYS A 163 14.69 -7.50 1.42
N HIS A 164 14.60 -8.44 0.48
CA HIS A 164 15.72 -8.88 -0.33
C HIS A 164 15.82 -8.19 -1.69
N GLN A 165 14.86 -7.30 -2.02
CA GLN A 165 14.96 -6.44 -3.20
C GLN A 165 15.87 -5.23 -2.95
N LEU A 166 16.17 -4.51 -4.04
CA LEU A 166 17.05 -3.34 -4.00
C LEU A 166 16.53 -2.28 -3.02
N PRO A 167 17.39 -1.72 -2.16
CA PRO A 167 17.01 -0.61 -1.29
C PRO A 167 16.72 0.64 -2.14
N ALA A 168 16.03 1.61 -1.54
CA ALA A 168 15.75 2.90 -2.17
C ALA A 168 17.00 3.54 -2.80
N VAL A 169 16.86 4.07 -4.02
CA VAL A 169 17.98 4.72 -4.73
C VAL A 169 18.44 5.94 -3.93
N CYS A 170 19.71 5.91 -3.53
CA CYS A 170 20.37 7.00 -2.84
C CYS A 170 20.85 8.02 -3.88
N ASP A 171 20.65 9.32 -3.62
CA ASP A 171 21.17 10.34 -4.51
C ASP A 171 22.71 10.30 -4.49
N ARG A 172 23.40 10.62 -5.60
CA ARG A 172 24.87 10.40 -5.76
C ARG A 172 25.77 11.09 -4.73
N ARG A 173 25.20 11.89 -3.82
CA ARG A 173 25.87 12.63 -2.75
C ARG A 173 25.73 11.99 -1.36
N CYS A 174 25.09 10.83 -1.24
CA CYS A 174 24.75 10.24 0.05
C CYS A 174 25.78 9.20 0.53
N ASN A 175 26.51 9.51 1.61
CA ASN A 175 27.32 8.57 2.40
C ASN A 175 26.44 7.55 3.16
N GLU A 176 27.06 6.56 3.83
CA GLU A 176 26.48 5.43 4.61
C GLU A 176 25.20 5.70 5.45
N ALA A 177 24.89 6.97 5.76
CA ALA A 177 23.63 7.45 6.33
C ALA A 177 22.37 7.07 5.51
N SER A 178 22.49 6.68 4.24
CA SER A 178 21.35 6.25 3.42
C SER A 178 20.61 5.03 3.98
N CYS A 179 21.28 4.22 4.81
CA CYS A 179 20.64 3.12 5.54
C CYS A 179 19.60 3.60 6.57
N ILE A 180 19.68 4.85 7.05
CA ILE A 180 18.76 5.45 8.03
C ILE A 180 17.38 5.72 7.42
N HIS A 181 17.32 6.03 6.12
CA HIS A 181 16.06 6.28 5.41
C HIS A 181 15.38 5.00 4.89
N GLN A 182 15.87 3.81 5.26
CA GLN A 182 15.21 2.57 4.87
C GLN A 182 13.87 2.42 5.58
N PRO A 183 12.84 1.87 4.92
CA PRO A 183 11.47 1.85 5.43
C PRO A 183 11.36 1.09 6.75
N TYR A 184 12.20 0.07 6.98
CA TYR A 184 12.19 -0.69 8.24
C TYR A 184 12.79 0.04 9.44
N ARG A 185 13.46 1.17 9.23
CA ARG A 185 13.93 2.05 10.32
C ARG A 185 12.92 3.13 10.67
N TRP A 186 11.82 3.21 9.94
CA TRP A 186 10.75 4.14 10.24
C TRP A 186 10.15 3.85 11.63
N ALA A 187 9.97 4.89 12.44
CA ALA A 187 9.47 4.75 13.81
C ALA A 187 8.10 4.05 13.90
N MET A 188 7.26 4.17 12.86
CA MET A 188 5.98 3.46 12.82
C MET A 188 6.09 2.00 12.37
N TRP A 189 7.22 1.56 11.81
CA TRP A 189 7.38 0.21 11.27
C TRP A 189 7.05 -0.92 12.28
N PRO A 190 7.42 -0.83 13.58
CA PRO A 190 7.04 -1.85 14.57
C PRO A 190 5.53 -1.98 14.81
N HIS A 191 4.74 -0.97 14.44
CA HIS A 191 3.28 -1.02 14.58
C HIS A 191 2.61 -1.84 13.46
N PHE A 192 3.36 -2.26 12.43
CA PHE A 192 2.84 -3.11 11.36
C PHE A 192 3.03 -4.59 11.68
N ARG A 193 1.91 -5.32 11.78
CA ARG A 193 1.94 -6.79 11.87
C ARG A 193 2.37 -7.40 10.55
N GLU A 194 3.16 -8.47 10.62
CA GLU A 194 3.80 -9.07 9.46
C GLU A 194 3.14 -10.38 9.07
N ILE A 195 2.93 -10.55 7.76
CA ILE A 195 2.61 -11.82 7.13
C ILE A 195 3.70 -12.09 6.08
N VAL A 196 4.32 -13.26 6.13
CA VAL A 196 5.37 -13.67 5.19
C VAL A 196 4.84 -14.79 4.30
N LEU A 197 4.75 -14.54 3.01
CA LEU A 197 4.38 -15.52 1.99
C LEU A 197 5.57 -16.47 1.77
N GLN A 198 5.37 -17.76 2.07
CA GLN A 198 6.42 -18.79 2.01
C GLN A 198 6.43 -19.54 0.67
N LYS A 199 5.30 -19.66 0.00
CA LYS A 199 5.20 -20.43 -1.24
C LYS A 199 5.78 -19.67 -2.43
N ASN A 200 6.79 -20.25 -3.07
CA ASN A 200 7.28 -19.81 -4.37
C ASN A 200 6.49 -20.50 -5.49
N TYR A 201 6.02 -19.75 -6.47
CA TYR A 201 5.23 -20.28 -7.60
C TYR A 201 6.07 -20.49 -8.87
N PHE A 202 7.38 -20.23 -8.83
CA PHE A 202 8.32 -20.47 -9.93
C PHE A 202 9.28 -21.64 -9.67
N LEU A 203 9.18 -22.31 -8.53
CA LEU A 203 9.94 -23.50 -8.13
C LEU A 203 8.96 -24.64 -7.85
#